data_AF-A0A2T6VII3-F1
#
_entry.id   AF-A0A2T6VII3-F1
#
_cell.length_a   1.000
_cell.length_b   1.000
_cell.length_c   1.000
_cell.angle_alpha   90.00
_cell.angle_beta   90.00
_cell.angle_gamma   90.00
#
_symmetry.space_group_name_H-M   'P 1'
#
loop_
_entity.id
_entity.type
_entity.pdbx_description
1 polymer ?
#
loop_
_entity_poly.entity_id
_entity_poly.type
_entity_poly.pdbx_seq_one_letter_code
_entity_poly.pdbx_strand_id
1 'polypeptide(L)'
;MPTIVIFTNTQEKAGDAFIQRSKEIIGEEWGFKGFVRAYVRVNSVAFSFRGLKVPVEGLEELVDETKKCFSDAEKNKRRHFLSIQKANIQKRKQAMIEECKTIIHVASGAAGAAGLIPIPFSDALAIVPIQVGMIYKMNDAFGIDLDKSVGASLVAGLLGVTAVAQVGRTLVNGFLKFIPVVGSVAGGATAAVITEGIGFAYLKVLEKCFNDETGEVELPAVDVITSLFKENYLNLDTIKKLKP
;
A
#
# COMPACT_ATOMS: atom_id res chain seq x y z
N MET A 1 -0.44 23.21 -20.61
CA MET A 1 -1.06 24.51 -20.25
C MET A 1 -2.51 24.46 -20.68
N PRO A 2 -3.48 24.89 -19.86
CA PRO A 2 -4.85 25.07 -20.33
C PRO A 2 -4.89 26.22 -21.34
N THR A 3 -5.47 25.99 -22.52
CA THR A 3 -5.52 26.95 -23.63
C THR A 3 -6.97 27.18 -24.06
N ILE A 4 -7.39 28.44 -24.14
CA ILE A 4 -8.69 28.87 -24.65
C ILE A 4 -8.45 29.67 -25.93
N VAL A 5 -9.15 29.33 -27.00
CA VAL A 5 -9.12 30.08 -28.27
C VAL A 5 -10.31 31.02 -28.30
N ILE A 6 -10.03 32.30 -28.52
CA ILE A 6 -11.03 33.36 -28.49
C ILE A 6 -11.28 33.85 -29.91
N PHE A 7 -12.54 33.82 -30.34
CA PHE A 7 -12.99 34.39 -31.61
C PHE A 7 -13.65 35.74 -31.37
N THR A 8 -13.01 36.81 -31.83
CA THR A 8 -13.51 38.19 -31.67
C THR A 8 -14.38 38.67 -32.83
N ASN A 9 -14.52 37.87 -33.90
CA ASN A 9 -15.36 38.18 -35.06
C ASN A 9 -16.65 37.35 -35.02
N THR A 10 -17.78 38.01 -34.74
CA THR A 10 -19.07 37.38 -34.40
C THR A 10 -20.14 37.56 -35.47
N GLN A 11 -19.79 37.53 -36.77
CA GLN A 11 -20.82 37.49 -37.81
C GLN A 11 -21.73 36.25 -37.58
N GLU A 12 -23.04 36.48 -37.43
CA GLU A 12 -23.99 35.48 -36.91
C GLU A 12 -24.01 34.20 -37.75
N LYS A 13 -24.25 34.29 -39.07
CA LYS A 13 -24.31 33.11 -39.97
C LYS A 13 -22.99 32.82 -40.71
N ALA A 14 -22.20 33.84 -41.04
CA ALA A 14 -20.93 33.68 -41.74
C ALA A 14 -19.77 33.30 -40.79
N GLY A 15 -19.85 33.69 -39.53
CA GLY A 15 -18.85 33.41 -38.51
C GLY A 15 -18.88 31.97 -38.00
N ASP A 16 -20.02 31.28 -38.09
CA ASP A 16 -20.12 29.87 -37.68
C ASP A 16 -19.28 28.96 -38.59
N ALA A 17 -19.37 29.16 -39.91
CA ALA A 17 -18.53 28.45 -40.87
C ALA A 17 -17.04 28.73 -40.64
N PHE A 18 -16.68 29.99 -40.36
CA PHE A 18 -15.31 30.37 -40.03
C PHE A 18 -14.80 29.70 -38.75
N ILE A 19 -15.62 29.65 -37.70
CA ILE A 19 -15.26 29.02 -36.42
C ILE A 19 -15.12 27.51 -36.58
N GLN A 20 -16.04 26.86 -37.28
CA GLN A 20 -15.94 25.42 -37.53
C GLN A 20 -14.69 25.08 -38.33
N ARG A 21 -14.42 25.83 -39.40
CA ARG A 21 -13.20 25.65 -40.18
C ARG A 21 -11.94 25.91 -39.35
N SER A 22 -11.95 26.92 -38.48
CA SER A 22 -10.84 27.19 -37.55
C SER A 22 -10.64 26.06 -36.55
N LYS A 23 -11.72 25.48 -36.01
CA LYS A 23 -11.67 24.32 -35.10
C LYS A 23 -11.09 23.09 -35.81
N GLU A 24 -11.49 22.84 -37.05
CA GLU A 24 -10.94 21.76 -37.89
C GLU A 24 -9.44 21.96 -38.14
N ILE A 25 -9.02 23.16 -38.55
CA ILE A 25 -7.61 23.46 -38.81
C ILE A 25 -6.78 23.31 -37.52
N ILE A 26 -7.20 23.93 -36.42
CA ILE A 26 -6.47 23.89 -35.15
C ILE A 26 -6.43 22.46 -34.60
N GLY A 27 -7.55 21.74 -34.66
CA GLY A 27 -7.65 20.38 -34.15
C GLY A 27 -6.89 19.37 -35.00
N GLU A 28 -7.18 19.33 -36.29
CA GLU A 28 -6.82 18.23 -37.18
C GLU A 28 -5.56 18.53 -38.00
N GLU A 29 -5.46 19.72 -38.59
CA GLU A 29 -4.29 20.09 -39.40
C GLU A 29 -3.08 20.42 -38.53
N TRP A 30 -3.28 21.16 -37.43
CA TRP A 30 -2.21 21.52 -36.50
C TRP A 30 -2.03 20.50 -35.37
N GLY A 31 -2.93 19.52 -35.25
CA GLY A 31 -2.83 18.45 -34.25
C GLY A 31 -3.08 18.90 -32.81
N PHE A 32 -3.64 20.09 -32.57
CA PHE A 32 -3.96 20.56 -31.21
C PHE A 32 -5.28 20.01 -30.65
N LYS A 33 -5.82 18.95 -31.26
CA LYS A 33 -6.99 18.22 -30.76
C LYS A 33 -6.70 17.73 -29.32
N GLY A 34 -7.50 18.20 -28.35
CA GLY A 34 -7.33 17.91 -26.93
C GLY A 34 -6.37 18.83 -26.16
N PHE A 35 -5.58 19.68 -26.84
CA PHE A 35 -4.78 20.74 -26.22
C PHE A 35 -5.62 22.00 -25.96
N VAL A 36 -6.46 22.38 -26.93
CA VAL A 36 -7.43 23.47 -26.75
C VAL A 36 -8.60 22.97 -25.92
N ARG A 37 -8.85 23.64 -24.78
CA ARG A 37 -9.90 23.26 -23.83
C ARG A 37 -11.26 23.85 -24.18
N ALA A 38 -11.27 25.08 -24.67
CA ALA A 38 -12.49 25.78 -25.02
C ALA A 38 -12.25 26.70 -26.21
N TYR A 39 -13.31 26.89 -26.98
CA TYR A 39 -13.40 27.85 -28.08
C TYR A 39 -14.54 28.80 -27.74
N VAL A 40 -14.22 30.03 -27.38
CA VAL A 40 -15.22 31.01 -26.90
C VAL A 40 -15.33 32.14 -27.91
N ARG A 41 -16.56 32.58 -28.20
CA ARG A 41 -16.82 33.78 -29.00
C ARG A 41 -16.98 34.96 -28.04
N VAL A 42 -16.35 36.09 -28.35
CA VAL A 42 -16.49 37.30 -27.53
C VAL A 42 -16.69 38.50 -28.42
N ASN A 43 -17.75 39.27 -28.15
CA ASN A 43 -17.93 40.61 -28.70
C ASN A 43 -17.91 41.62 -27.56
N SER A 44 -16.85 42.43 -27.46
CA SER A 44 -16.66 43.38 -26.35
C SER A 44 -17.37 44.72 -26.54
N VAL A 45 -17.78 45.06 -27.77
CA VAL A 45 -18.42 46.32 -28.11
C VAL A 45 -19.58 46.07 -29.07
N ALA A 46 -20.73 46.70 -28.83
CA ALA A 46 -21.84 46.64 -29.78
C ALA A 46 -21.44 47.36 -31.07
N PHE A 47 -21.53 46.67 -32.22
CA PHE A 47 -21.19 47.25 -33.51
C PHE A 47 -22.31 47.03 -34.53
N SER A 48 -22.42 47.92 -35.51
CA SER A 48 -23.39 47.81 -36.60
C SER A 48 -22.72 47.21 -37.83
N PHE A 49 -23.30 46.15 -38.37
CA PHE A 49 -22.85 45.53 -39.60
C PHE A 49 -24.02 45.40 -40.57
N ARG A 50 -23.93 46.07 -41.72
CA ARG A 50 -24.99 46.08 -42.76
C ARG A 50 -26.39 46.44 -42.21
N GLY A 51 -26.46 47.36 -41.25
CA GLY A 51 -27.72 47.81 -40.65
C GLY A 51 -28.24 46.96 -39.48
N LEU A 52 -27.62 45.81 -39.19
CA LEU A 52 -27.94 44.98 -38.02
C LEU A 52 -27.04 45.36 -36.84
N LYS A 53 -27.61 45.48 -35.64
CA LYS A 53 -26.89 45.83 -34.40
C LYS A 53 -26.51 44.54 -33.67
N VAL A 54 -25.22 44.24 -33.58
CA VAL A 54 -24.71 43.07 -32.86
C VAL A 54 -24.46 43.48 -31.39
N PRO A 55 -25.06 42.80 -30.40
CA PRO A 55 -24.88 43.13 -28.99
C PRO A 55 -23.52 42.65 -28.45
N VAL A 56 -23.14 43.17 -27.28
CA VAL A 56 -22.01 42.65 -26.49
C VAL A 56 -22.41 41.27 -25.97
N GLU A 57 -21.57 40.26 -26.19
CA GLU A 57 -21.89 38.86 -25.86
C GLU A 57 -20.60 38.05 -25.59
N GLY A 58 -20.71 36.99 -24.79
CA GLY A 58 -19.67 35.95 -24.66
C GLY A 58 -18.53 36.24 -23.67
N LEU A 59 -18.46 37.43 -23.07
CA LEU A 59 -17.47 37.74 -22.04
C LEU A 59 -17.66 36.88 -20.78
N GLU A 60 -18.90 36.67 -20.35
CA GLU A 60 -19.22 35.82 -19.19
C GLU A 60 -18.76 34.37 -19.43
N GLU A 61 -19.05 33.82 -20.61
CA GLU A 61 -18.58 32.49 -21.03
C GLU A 61 -17.05 32.38 -20.99
N LEU A 62 -16.34 33.41 -21.48
CA LEU A 62 -14.87 33.44 -21.43
C LEU A 62 -14.34 33.43 -19.99
N VAL A 63 -14.93 34.24 -19.12
CA VAL A 63 -14.56 34.31 -17.70
C VAL A 63 -14.79 32.96 -17.02
N ASP A 64 -15.91 32.30 -17.32
CA ASP A 64 -16.24 31.01 -16.75
C ASP A 64 -15.34 29.88 -17.26
N GLU A 65 -15.05 29.82 -18.56
CA GLU A 65 -14.09 28.86 -19.11
C GLU A 65 -12.67 29.08 -18.58
N THR A 66 -12.29 30.35 -18.37
CA THR A 66 -11.01 30.70 -17.74
C THR A 66 -10.95 30.20 -16.30
N LYS A 67 -12.00 30.43 -15.49
CA LYS A 67 -12.10 29.91 -14.11
C LYS A 67 -12.03 28.39 -14.07
N LYS A 68 -12.76 27.69 -14.96
CA LYS A 68 -12.72 26.23 -15.08
C LYS A 68 -11.29 25.74 -15.35
N CYS A 69 -10.61 26.34 -16.33
CA CYS A 69 -9.23 26.02 -16.69
C CYS A 69 -8.25 26.16 -15.51
N PHE A 70 -8.36 27.22 -14.71
CA PHE A 70 -7.54 27.41 -13.52
C PHE A 70 -7.83 26.33 -12.46
N SER A 71 -9.10 26.11 -12.14
CA SER A 71 -9.50 25.13 -11.12
C SER A 71 -9.04 23.71 -11.46
N ASP A 72 -9.09 23.32 -12.74
CA ASP A 72 -8.67 22.01 -13.18
C ASP A 72 -7.14 21.85 -13.18
N ALA A 73 -6.41 22.89 -13.56
CA ALA A 73 -4.95 22.87 -13.51
C ALA A 73 -4.45 22.67 -12.08
N GLU A 74 -5.07 23.36 -11.12
CA GLU A 74 -4.78 23.21 -9.68
C GLU A 74 -5.12 21.80 -9.19
N LYS A 75 -6.34 21.31 -9.47
CA LYS A 75 -6.76 19.94 -9.15
C LYS A 75 -5.83 18.89 -9.73
N ASN A 76 -5.36 19.06 -10.97
CA ASN A 76 -4.47 18.12 -11.64
C ASN A 76 -3.08 18.08 -10.98
N LYS A 77 -2.49 19.24 -10.68
CA LYS A 77 -1.21 19.32 -9.96
C LYS A 77 -1.31 18.66 -8.59
N ARG A 78 -2.38 18.96 -7.84
CA ARG A 78 -2.64 18.34 -6.52
C ARG A 78 -2.79 16.83 -6.63
N ARG A 79 -3.60 16.33 -7.58
CA ARG A 79 -3.75 14.88 -7.82
C ARG A 79 -2.43 14.21 -8.16
N HIS A 80 -1.63 14.80 -9.04
CA HIS A 80 -0.34 14.24 -9.43
C HIS A 80 0.64 14.17 -8.25
N PHE A 81 0.75 15.26 -7.48
CA PHE A 81 1.56 15.29 -6.27
C PHE A 81 1.13 14.22 -5.24
N LEU A 82 -0.17 14.10 -4.97
CA LEU A 82 -0.71 13.05 -4.10
C LEU A 82 -0.43 11.64 -4.65
N SER A 83 -0.53 11.42 -5.96
CA SER A 83 -0.22 10.12 -6.57
C SER A 83 1.25 9.73 -6.40
N ILE A 84 2.17 10.69 -6.50
CA ILE A 84 3.60 10.48 -6.26
C ILE A 84 3.85 10.14 -4.79
N GLN A 85 3.22 10.87 -3.86
CA GLN A 85 3.32 10.56 -2.44
C GLN A 85 2.83 9.15 -2.13
N LYS A 86 1.65 8.77 -2.64
CA LYS A 86 1.10 7.42 -2.48
C LYS A 86 2.05 6.37 -3.06
N ALA A 87 2.61 6.60 -4.26
CA ALA A 87 3.59 5.69 -4.85
C ALA A 87 4.86 5.53 -3.99
N ASN A 88 5.33 6.60 -3.35
CA ASN A 88 6.47 6.55 -2.44
C ASN A 88 6.14 5.78 -1.15
N ILE A 89 4.95 5.97 -0.58
CA ILE A 89 4.48 5.22 0.59
C ILE A 89 4.42 3.72 0.28
N GLN A 90 3.87 3.35 -0.88
CA GLN A 90 3.80 1.95 -1.30
C GLN A 90 5.20 1.33 -1.51
N LYS A 91 6.14 2.08 -2.09
CA LYS A 91 7.54 1.62 -2.20
C LYS A 91 8.19 1.40 -0.83
N ARG A 92 7.95 2.32 0.12
CA ARG A 92 8.46 2.19 1.49
C ARG A 92 7.85 0.96 2.18
N LYS A 93 6.53 0.78 2.09
CA LYS A 93 5.82 -0.41 2.60
C LYS A 93 6.44 -1.70 2.05
N GLN A 94 6.70 -1.77 0.75
CA GLN A 94 7.32 -2.95 0.14
C GLN A 94 8.73 -3.21 0.69
N ALA A 95 9.54 -2.17 0.88
CA ALA A 95 10.87 -2.31 1.48
C ALA A 95 10.80 -2.86 2.91
N MET A 96 9.88 -2.34 3.74
CA MET A 96 9.64 -2.81 5.11
C MET A 96 9.21 -4.29 5.14
N ILE A 97 8.34 -4.69 4.19
CA ILE A 97 7.91 -6.09 4.02
C ILE A 97 9.10 -7.00 3.68
N GLU A 98 9.95 -6.62 2.72
CA GLU A 98 11.12 -7.42 2.32
C GLU A 98 12.17 -7.53 3.43
N GLU A 99 12.37 -6.45 4.19
CA GLU A 99 13.22 -6.45 5.38
C GLU A 99 12.69 -7.44 6.44
N CYS A 100 11.39 -7.39 6.72
CA CYS A 100 10.74 -8.34 7.62
C CYS A 100 10.87 -9.80 7.13
N LYS A 101 10.70 -10.07 5.83
CA LYS A 101 10.92 -11.42 5.28
C LYS A 101 12.35 -11.91 5.54
N THR A 102 13.33 -11.03 5.38
CA THR A 102 14.74 -11.35 5.66
C THR A 102 14.94 -11.68 7.14
N ILE A 103 14.40 -10.87 8.05
CA ILE A 103 14.42 -11.12 9.49
C ILE A 103 13.78 -12.48 9.83
N ILE A 104 12.64 -12.80 9.22
CA ILE A 104 11.90 -14.05 9.43
C ILE A 104 12.73 -15.25 8.98
N HIS A 105 13.32 -15.21 7.79
CA HIS A 105 14.13 -16.33 7.28
C HIS A 105 15.39 -16.56 8.12
N VAL A 106 16.04 -15.48 8.55
CA VAL A 106 17.22 -15.57 9.44
C VAL A 106 16.84 -16.18 10.78
N ALA A 107 15.75 -15.71 11.40
CA ALA A 107 15.26 -16.25 12.66
C ALA A 107 14.80 -17.71 12.53
N SER A 108 14.15 -18.05 11.42
CA SER A 108 13.75 -19.42 11.09
C SER A 108 14.95 -20.36 10.96
N GLY A 109 15.99 -19.94 10.24
CA GLY A 109 17.24 -20.71 10.13
C GLY A 109 17.94 -20.90 11.47
N ALA A 110 18.01 -19.85 12.29
CA ALA A 110 18.59 -19.91 13.63
C ALA A 110 17.78 -20.83 14.57
N ALA A 111 16.45 -20.74 14.54
CA ALA A 111 15.58 -21.63 15.29
C ALA A 111 15.70 -23.08 14.82
N GLY A 112 15.83 -23.30 13.50
CA GLY A 112 16.08 -24.62 12.94
C GLY A 112 17.39 -25.23 13.42
N ALA A 113 18.47 -24.45 13.46
CA ALA A 113 19.74 -24.88 14.02
C ALA A 113 19.64 -25.21 15.53
N ALA A 114 18.94 -24.38 16.30
CA ALA A 114 18.67 -24.66 17.72
C ALA A 114 17.82 -25.92 17.92
N GLY A 115 16.90 -26.20 16.99
CA GLY A 115 16.03 -27.38 16.99
C GLY A 115 16.72 -28.72 16.68
N LEU A 116 17.98 -28.68 16.20
CA LEU A 116 18.80 -29.87 15.96
C LEU A 116 19.37 -30.46 17.26
N ILE A 117 19.30 -29.73 18.36
CA ILE A 117 19.82 -30.15 19.67
C ILE A 117 18.99 -31.35 20.16
N PRO A 118 19.60 -32.54 20.40
CA PRO A 118 18.88 -33.74 20.81
C PRO A 118 18.55 -33.71 22.30
N ILE A 119 17.98 -32.60 22.80
CA ILE A 119 17.47 -32.48 24.17
C ILE A 119 15.96 -32.25 24.07
N PRO A 120 15.14 -33.21 24.53
CA PRO A 120 13.69 -33.05 24.50
C PRO A 120 13.29 -31.84 25.35
N PHE A 121 12.37 -31.02 24.84
CA PHE A 121 11.81 -29.82 25.48
C PHE A 121 12.79 -28.66 25.75
N SER A 122 14.11 -28.86 25.77
CA SER A 122 15.07 -27.81 26.09
C SER A 122 15.29 -26.81 24.96
N ASP A 123 15.07 -27.20 23.70
CA ASP A 123 15.24 -26.30 22.55
C ASP A 123 14.28 -25.11 22.59
N ALA A 124 13.14 -25.24 23.29
CA ALA A 124 12.22 -24.13 23.50
C ALA A 124 12.91 -22.96 24.23
N LEU A 125 13.82 -23.23 25.17
CA LEU A 125 14.58 -22.19 25.88
C LEU A 125 15.56 -21.44 24.96
N ALA A 126 16.06 -22.10 23.91
CA ALA A 126 16.93 -21.49 22.91
C ALA A 126 16.14 -20.79 21.78
N ILE A 127 14.99 -21.33 21.40
CA ILE A 127 14.16 -20.83 20.28
C ILE A 127 13.35 -19.59 20.69
N VAL A 128 12.83 -19.53 21.92
CA VAL A 128 12.01 -18.39 22.37
C VAL A 128 12.75 -17.05 22.24
N PRO A 129 14.00 -16.88 22.71
CA PRO A 129 14.74 -15.63 22.51
C PRO A 129 14.91 -15.23 21.04
N ILE A 130 15.07 -16.19 20.13
CA ILE A 130 15.16 -15.95 18.69
C ILE A 130 13.84 -15.38 18.17
N GLN A 131 12.70 -15.97 18.55
CA GLN A 131 11.38 -15.50 18.16
C GLN A 131 11.03 -14.13 18.75
N VAL A 132 11.41 -13.88 20.01
CA VAL A 132 11.26 -12.56 20.66
C VAL A 132 12.06 -11.50 19.90
N GLY A 133 13.34 -11.78 19.62
CA GLY A 133 14.20 -10.87 18.86
C GLY A 133 13.69 -10.62 17.44
N MET A 134 13.13 -11.64 16.79
CA MET A 134 12.47 -11.52 15.48
C MET A 134 11.31 -10.52 15.53
N ILE A 135 10.39 -10.65 16.50
CA ILE A 135 9.23 -9.76 16.65
C ILE A 135 9.67 -8.31 16.87
N TYR A 136 10.65 -8.06 17.74
CA TYR A 136 11.17 -6.70 17.97
C TYR A 136 11.81 -6.09 16.72
N LYS A 137 12.62 -6.86 15.99
CA LYS A 137 13.23 -6.38 14.73
C LYS A 137 12.18 -6.10 13.65
N MET A 138 11.10 -6.88 13.60
CA MET A 138 9.99 -6.62 12.68
C MET A 138 9.27 -5.31 13.02
N ASN A 139 9.07 -5.02 14.31
CA ASN A 139 8.51 -3.74 14.75
C ASN A 139 9.40 -2.56 14.38
N ASP A 140 10.70 -2.68 14.62
CA ASP A 140 11.70 -1.67 14.25
C ASP A 140 11.72 -1.42 12.73
N ALA A 141 11.72 -2.49 11.92
CA ALA A 141 11.62 -2.40 10.46
C ALA A 141 10.32 -1.71 9.99
N PHE A 142 9.24 -1.84 10.76
CA PHE A 142 7.99 -1.13 10.50
C PHE A 142 7.91 0.29 11.12
N GLY A 143 8.97 0.75 11.78
CA GLY A 143 9.04 2.06 12.42
C GLY A 143 8.15 2.17 13.66
N ILE A 144 7.84 1.06 14.32
CA ILE A 144 6.94 1.01 15.47
C ILE A 144 7.78 1.18 16.74
N ASP A 145 7.59 2.31 17.41
CA ASP A 145 8.16 2.53 18.74
C ASP A 145 7.22 1.95 19.80
N LEU A 146 7.66 0.86 20.45
CA LEU A 146 6.89 0.18 21.48
C LEU A 146 7.51 0.44 22.85
N ASP A 147 6.70 1.00 23.74
CA ASP A 147 7.01 0.98 25.17
C ASP A 147 7.30 -0.45 25.64
N LYS A 148 8.26 -0.58 26.56
CA LYS A 148 8.73 -1.91 27.04
C LYS A 148 7.59 -2.81 27.50
N SER A 149 6.60 -2.26 28.22
CA SER A 149 5.45 -3.01 28.72
C SER A 149 4.54 -3.48 27.58
N VAL A 150 4.23 -2.60 26.63
CA VAL A 150 3.39 -2.92 25.46
C VAL A 150 4.08 -3.95 24.57
N GLY A 151 5.38 -3.76 24.30
CA GLY A 151 6.18 -4.72 23.54
C GLY A 151 6.23 -6.10 24.21
N ALA A 152 6.43 -6.14 25.53
CA ALA A 152 6.42 -7.40 26.27
C ALA A 152 5.04 -8.09 26.23
N SER A 153 3.95 -7.33 26.43
CA SER A 153 2.58 -7.86 26.34
C SER A 153 2.25 -8.38 24.94
N LEU A 154 2.67 -7.67 23.90
CA LEU A 154 2.50 -8.07 22.51
C LEU A 154 3.24 -9.39 22.22
N VAL A 155 4.52 -9.44 22.54
CA VAL A 155 5.33 -10.66 22.39
C VAL A 155 4.70 -11.83 23.15
N ALA A 156 4.27 -11.61 24.40
CA ALA A 156 3.62 -12.63 25.20
C ALA A 156 2.29 -13.09 24.58
N GLY A 157 1.47 -12.19 24.02
CA GLY A 157 0.22 -12.51 23.35
C GLY A 157 0.42 -13.35 22.08
N LEU A 158 1.36 -12.93 21.22
CA LEU A 158 1.69 -13.64 19.98
C LEU A 158 2.22 -15.04 20.26
N LEU A 159 3.21 -15.16 21.16
CA LEU A 159 3.80 -16.46 21.52
C LEU A 159 2.79 -17.33 22.29
N GLY A 160 1.95 -16.75 23.14
CA GLY A 160 0.89 -17.45 23.87
C GLY A 160 -0.11 -18.15 22.94
N VAL A 161 -0.53 -17.50 21.85
CA VAL A 161 -1.41 -18.12 20.84
C VAL A 161 -0.76 -19.36 20.21
N THR A 162 0.53 -19.27 19.91
CA THR A 162 1.25 -20.36 19.22
C THR A 162 1.48 -21.55 20.15
N ALA A 163 1.77 -21.30 21.44
CA ALA A 163 1.94 -22.33 22.45
C ALA A 163 0.69 -23.21 22.57
N VAL A 164 -0.50 -22.59 22.64
CA VAL A 164 -1.78 -23.32 22.70
C VAL A 164 -2.02 -24.14 21.42
N ALA A 165 -1.70 -23.59 20.25
CA ALA A 165 -1.88 -24.26 18.97
C ALA A 165 -0.94 -25.46 18.73
N GLN A 166 0.16 -25.57 19.50
CA GLN A 166 1.23 -26.52 19.26
C GLN A 166 1.35 -27.64 20.30
N VAL A 167 0.47 -27.67 21.31
CA VAL A 167 0.52 -28.67 22.40
C VAL A 167 0.64 -30.10 21.88
N GLY A 168 -0.18 -30.48 20.89
CA GLY A 168 -0.14 -31.84 20.31
C GLY A 168 1.13 -32.17 19.51
N ARG A 169 1.65 -31.21 18.71
CA ARG A 169 2.86 -31.42 17.89
C ARG A 169 4.14 -31.49 18.74
N THR A 170 4.19 -30.71 19.82
CA THR A 170 5.35 -30.65 20.72
C THR A 170 5.55 -31.98 21.46
N LEU A 171 4.46 -32.64 21.85
CA LEU A 171 4.52 -33.96 22.49
C LEU A 171 5.12 -35.01 21.55
N VAL A 172 4.60 -35.12 20.32
CA VAL A 172 5.09 -36.08 19.32
C VAL A 172 6.55 -35.84 18.96
N ASN A 173 6.93 -34.58 18.74
CA ASN A 173 8.33 -34.22 18.43
C ASN A 173 9.26 -34.42 19.63
N GLY A 174 8.78 -34.19 20.85
CA GLY A 174 9.52 -34.48 22.08
C GLY A 174 9.88 -35.96 22.20
N PHE A 175 8.99 -36.87 21.78
CA PHE A 175 9.27 -38.31 21.75
C PHE A 175 10.19 -38.72 20.59
N LEU A 176 10.05 -38.12 19.41
CA LEU A 176 10.91 -38.43 18.26
C LEU A 176 12.38 -38.06 18.52
N LYS A 177 12.64 -37.06 19.36
CA LYS A 177 14.00 -36.67 19.78
C LYS A 177 14.77 -37.74 20.56
N PHE A 178 14.13 -38.81 21.03
CA PHE A 178 14.82 -39.96 21.62
C PHE A 178 15.50 -40.87 20.58
N ILE A 179 15.23 -40.67 19.29
CA ILE A 179 15.91 -41.37 18.20
C ILE A 179 17.01 -40.44 17.66
N PRO A 180 18.29 -40.69 17.96
CA PRO A 180 19.39 -39.86 17.47
C PRO A 180 19.36 -39.76 15.94
N VAL A 181 19.83 -38.62 15.40
CA VAL A 181 19.83 -38.29 13.95
C VAL A 181 18.42 -38.00 13.40
N VAL A 182 17.47 -38.94 13.47
CA VAL A 182 16.11 -38.76 12.92
C VAL A 182 15.33 -37.72 13.71
N GLY A 183 15.39 -37.78 15.04
CA GLY A 183 14.73 -36.84 15.94
C GLY A 183 15.29 -35.42 15.87
N SER A 184 16.61 -35.29 15.67
CA SER A 184 17.27 -33.98 15.51
C SER A 184 16.89 -33.31 14.19
N VAL A 185 16.94 -34.03 13.07
CA VAL A 185 16.57 -33.46 11.76
C VAL A 185 15.10 -33.03 11.75
N ALA A 186 14.20 -33.86 12.27
CA ALA A 186 12.77 -33.53 12.39
C ALA A 186 12.53 -32.35 13.35
N GLY A 187 13.29 -32.28 14.44
CA GLY A 187 13.25 -31.18 15.42
C GLY A 187 13.65 -29.83 14.81
N GLY A 188 14.77 -29.79 14.08
CA GLY A 188 15.24 -28.57 13.41
C GLY A 188 14.28 -28.10 12.31
N ALA A 189 13.82 -29.01 11.46
CA ALA A 189 12.83 -28.66 10.43
C ALA A 189 11.54 -28.09 11.04
N THR A 190 11.04 -28.70 12.12
CA THR A 190 9.84 -28.21 12.80
C THR A 190 10.05 -26.82 13.42
N ALA A 191 11.19 -26.59 14.10
CA ALA A 191 11.51 -25.31 14.71
C ALA A 191 11.60 -24.17 13.69
N ALA A 192 12.20 -24.43 12.53
CA ALA A 192 12.25 -23.48 11.42
C ALA A 192 10.84 -23.16 10.89
N VAL A 193 10.05 -24.19 10.56
CA VAL A 193 8.69 -24.04 10.01
C VAL A 193 7.76 -23.27 10.94
N ILE A 194 7.84 -23.54 12.24
CA ILE A 194 7.07 -22.84 13.27
C ILE A 194 7.46 -21.36 13.31
N THR A 195 8.77 -21.08 13.44
CA THR A 195 9.28 -19.71 13.56
C THR A 195 8.94 -18.88 12.33
N GLU A 196 9.06 -19.48 11.14
CA GLU A 196 8.65 -18.86 9.89
C GLU A 196 7.14 -18.58 9.84
N GLY A 197 6.31 -19.52 10.31
CA GLY A 197 4.86 -19.34 10.41
C GLY A 197 4.47 -18.19 11.34
N ILE A 198 5.13 -18.06 12.49
CA ILE A 198 4.94 -16.94 13.43
C ILE A 198 5.30 -15.62 12.75
N GLY A 199 6.49 -15.58 12.14
CA GLY A 199 6.97 -14.41 11.42
C GLY A 199 6.00 -13.93 10.34
N PHE A 200 5.58 -14.81 9.44
CA PHE A 200 4.65 -14.44 8.36
C PHE A 200 3.25 -14.08 8.85
N ALA A 201 2.75 -14.76 9.88
CA ALA A 201 1.46 -14.41 10.49
C ALA A 201 1.52 -13.01 11.11
N TYR A 202 2.61 -12.66 11.78
CA TYR A 202 2.77 -11.34 12.36
C TYR A 202 3.00 -10.25 11.30
N LEU A 203 3.76 -10.54 10.24
CA LEU A 203 3.93 -9.65 9.10
C LEU A 203 2.57 -9.29 8.47
N LYS A 204 1.64 -10.25 8.35
CA LYS A 204 0.28 -9.99 7.87
C LYS A 204 -0.51 -9.04 8.78
N VAL A 205 -0.28 -9.09 10.09
CA VAL A 205 -0.86 -8.12 11.02
C VAL A 205 -0.27 -6.73 10.78
N LEU A 206 1.06 -6.61 10.67
CA LEU A 206 1.73 -5.34 10.40
C LEU A 206 1.27 -4.71 9.07
N GLU A 207 1.14 -5.52 8.01
CA GLU A 207 0.60 -5.08 6.72
C GLU A 207 -0.85 -4.55 6.82
N LYS A 208 -1.68 -5.16 7.68
CA LYS A 208 -3.08 -4.76 7.91
C LYS A 208 -3.20 -3.51 8.78
N CYS A 209 -2.25 -3.29 9.67
CA CYS A 209 -2.16 -2.10 10.53
C CYS A 209 -1.44 -0.92 9.85
N PHE A 210 -0.83 -1.13 8.67
CA PHE A 210 -0.16 -0.09 7.92
C PHE A 210 -1.18 0.82 7.22
N ASN A 211 -1.09 2.13 7.51
CA ASN A 211 -1.92 3.14 6.90
C ASN A 211 -1.34 3.57 5.55
N ASP A 212 -2.00 3.23 4.45
CA ASP A 212 -1.52 3.53 3.08
C ASP A 212 -1.58 5.02 2.71
N GLU A 213 -2.16 5.87 3.56
CA GLU A 213 -2.22 7.33 3.37
C GLU A 213 -1.12 8.08 4.11
N THR A 214 -0.81 7.69 5.36
CA THR A 214 0.26 8.31 6.18
C THR A 214 1.59 7.56 6.03
N GLY A 215 1.52 6.27 5.72
CA GLY A 215 2.64 5.34 5.67
C GLY A 215 3.12 4.88 7.05
N GLU A 216 2.38 5.16 8.11
CA GLU A 216 2.69 4.75 9.48
C GLU A 216 1.90 3.49 9.87
N VAL A 217 2.36 2.78 10.90
CA VAL A 217 1.61 1.65 11.46
C VAL A 217 0.88 2.09 12.72
N GLU A 218 -0.43 1.90 12.71
CA GLU A 218 -1.28 2.16 13.86
C GLU A 218 -1.67 0.83 14.50
N LEU A 219 -0.99 0.48 15.59
CA LEU A 219 -1.26 -0.77 16.30
C LEU A 219 -2.53 -0.64 17.16
N PRO A 220 -3.54 -1.52 16.96
CA PRO A 220 -4.69 -1.58 17.85
C PRO A 220 -4.31 -2.23 19.19
N ALA A 221 -5.29 -2.39 20.08
CA ALA A 221 -5.07 -3.10 21.34
C ALA A 221 -4.52 -4.53 21.12
N VAL A 222 -3.71 -5.00 22.06
CA VAL A 222 -2.95 -6.25 21.95
C VAL A 222 -3.86 -7.47 21.76
N ASP A 223 -5.05 -7.48 22.34
CA ASP A 223 -6.06 -8.53 22.16
C ASP A 223 -6.55 -8.61 20.70
N VAL A 224 -6.77 -7.45 20.06
CA VAL A 224 -7.13 -7.36 18.64
C VAL A 224 -5.98 -7.87 17.78
N ILE A 225 -4.74 -7.43 18.06
CA ILE A 225 -3.54 -7.92 17.37
C ILE A 225 -3.43 -9.45 17.48
N THR A 226 -3.62 -9.97 18.69
CA THR A 226 -3.53 -11.41 18.98
C THR A 226 -4.61 -12.20 18.24
N SER A 227 -5.81 -11.63 18.08
CA SER A 227 -6.91 -12.24 17.31
C SER A 227 -6.60 -12.31 15.80
N LEU A 228 -6.10 -11.21 15.22
CA LEU A 228 -5.68 -11.13 13.83
C LEU A 228 -4.51 -12.06 13.54
N PHE A 229 -3.54 -12.09 14.45
CA PHE A 229 -2.42 -13.00 14.37
C PHE A 229 -2.89 -14.46 14.37
N LYS A 230 -3.77 -14.85 15.29
CA LYS A 230 -4.32 -16.21 15.38
C LYS A 230 -5.00 -16.63 14.08
N GLU A 231 -5.83 -15.76 13.50
CA GLU A 231 -6.50 -16.00 12.22
C GLU A 231 -5.49 -16.29 11.11
N ASN A 232 -4.50 -15.40 10.94
CA ASN A 232 -3.47 -15.55 9.91
C ASN A 232 -2.58 -16.78 10.12
N TYR A 233 -2.22 -17.07 11.37
CA TYR A 233 -1.38 -18.21 11.73
C TYR A 233 -2.07 -19.55 11.44
N LEU A 234 -3.35 -19.68 11.79
CA LEU A 234 -4.13 -20.91 11.51
C LEU A 234 -4.40 -21.10 10.02
N ASN A 235 -4.62 -20.02 9.26
CA ASN A 235 -4.79 -20.09 7.81
C ASN A 235 -3.52 -20.59 7.12
N LEU A 236 -2.34 -20.13 7.55
CA LEU A 236 -1.05 -20.62 7.03
C LEU A 236 -0.81 -22.10 7.36
N ASP A 237 -1.14 -22.55 8.58
CA ASP A 237 -1.02 -23.96 8.97
C ASP A 237 -1.96 -24.86 8.14
N THR A 238 -3.15 -24.36 7.81
CA THR A 238 -4.12 -25.07 6.98
C THR A 238 -3.64 -25.20 5.54
N ILE A 239 -3.07 -24.13 4.96
CA ILE A 239 -2.50 -24.15 3.59
C ILE A 239 -1.32 -25.13 3.50
N LYS A 240 -0.44 -25.18 4.51
CA LYS A 240 0.68 -26.14 4.53
C LYS A 240 0.21 -27.60 4.60
N LYS A 241 -0.93 -27.90 5.22
CA LYS A 241 -1.53 -29.26 5.26
C LYS A 241 -2.19 -29.68 3.95
N LEU A 242 -2.53 -28.74 3.07
CA LEU A 242 -3.19 -28.99 1.79
C LEU A 242 -2.20 -29.16 0.61
N LYS A 243 -0.91 -28.88 0.82
CA LYS A 243 0.14 -29.16 -0.17
C LYS A 243 0.61 -30.62 -0.02
N PRO A 244 0.46 -31.47 -1.05
CA PRO A 244 0.85 -32.88 -1.00
C PRO A 244 2.36 -33.09 -0.84
#